data_AF-A0A935XWE7-F1
#
_entry.id   AF-A0A935XWE7-F1
#
_cell.length_a   1.000
_cell.length_b   1.000
_cell.length_c   1.000
_cell.angle_alpha   90.00
_cell.angle_beta   90.00
_cell.angle_gamma   90.00
#
_symmetry.space_group_name_H-M   'P 1'
#
loop_
_entity.id
_entity.type
_entity.pdbx_description
1 polymer ?
#
loop_
_entity_poly.entity_id
_entity_poly.type
_entity_poly.pdbx_seq_one_letter_code
_entity_poly.pdbx_strand_id
1 'polypeptide(L)'
;MQTTSREDLDAAIDLAVSHEQESGKQVDMLKGIIKFNDVTAKQVMTARTEVYAVDKEENYNDVIQVIRESGFSRLPIFQNDLDHICGILYAKDLIGHLGEGAGFEWQQLIRTSLHFVPESRKINELLNDLQEKHLHMAFVVDEYGGLSGLVTLEDIMEEIVGEIKDEFDDQHELNFTKLDLHNYLFDGKTLINDMCRVLGIDIYLFEDVRGNADSIAGLLLENLGEMPKKDQEIQIGGCLFKVVAVSKKRIEQIKVTI
;
A
#
# COMPACT_ATOMS: atom_id res chain seq x y z
N MET A 1 9.59 32.54 -25.39
CA MET A 1 8.97 31.21 -25.31
C MET A 1 8.12 31.23 -24.06
N GLN A 2 6.81 31.07 -24.17
CA GLN A 2 5.92 30.98 -23.01
C GLN A 2 6.29 29.71 -22.25
N THR A 3 6.78 29.85 -21.02
CA THR A 3 6.91 28.75 -20.07
C THR A 3 5.48 28.34 -19.70
N THR A 4 4.97 27.30 -20.34
CA THR A 4 3.70 26.67 -19.94
C THR A 4 3.82 26.26 -18.48
N SER A 5 2.91 26.74 -17.63
CA SER A 5 2.96 26.40 -16.20
C SER A 5 2.53 24.95 -15.99
N ARG A 6 2.91 24.35 -14.86
CA ARG A 6 2.44 22.99 -14.48
C ARG A 6 0.92 22.91 -14.44
N GLU A 7 0.28 23.96 -13.94
CA GLU A 7 -1.19 24.06 -13.89
C GLU A 7 -1.81 24.09 -15.29
N ASP A 8 -1.17 24.75 -16.26
CA ASP A 8 -1.63 24.75 -17.65
C ASP A 8 -1.49 23.37 -18.32
N LEU A 9 -0.46 22.60 -17.94
CA LEU A 9 -0.21 21.26 -18.47
C LEU A 9 -1.20 20.23 -17.88
N ASP A 10 -1.46 20.30 -16.57
CA ASP A 10 -2.47 19.49 -15.89
C ASP A 10 -3.87 19.77 -16.47
N ALA A 11 -4.22 21.04 -16.66
CA ALA A 11 -5.50 21.44 -17.25
C ALA A 11 -5.64 20.98 -18.72
N ALA A 12 -4.55 21.00 -19.49
CA ALA A 12 -4.56 20.51 -20.87
C ALA A 12 -4.77 18.99 -20.95
N ILE A 13 -4.20 18.22 -20.02
CA ILE A 13 -4.40 16.76 -19.93
C ILE A 13 -5.85 16.46 -19.56
N ASP A 14 -6.40 17.14 -18.57
CA ASP A 14 -7.80 16.96 -18.15
C ASP A 14 -8.79 17.30 -19.29
N LEU A 15 -8.49 18.34 -20.08
CA LEU A 15 -9.29 18.72 -21.26
C LEU A 15 -9.22 17.69 -22.38
N ALA A 16 -8.04 17.16 -22.70
CA ALA A 16 -7.84 16.18 -23.78
C ALA A 16 -8.54 14.85 -23.52
N VAL A 17 -8.77 14.54 -22.25
CA VAL A 17 -9.22 13.23 -21.79
C VAL A 17 -10.73 13.19 -21.46
N SER A 18 -11.37 14.34 -21.27
CA SER A 18 -12.81 14.46 -20.99
C SER A 18 -13.79 13.84 -22.00
N HIS A 19 -13.30 13.25 -23.10
CA HIS A 19 -14.12 12.65 -24.17
C HIS A 19 -14.30 11.11 -24.12
N GLU A 20 -13.60 10.36 -23.25
CA GLU A 20 -13.73 8.89 -23.16
C GLU A 20 -13.78 8.39 -21.70
N GLN A 21 -14.74 7.52 -21.36
CA GLN A 21 -14.97 7.06 -19.97
C GLN A 21 -13.89 6.10 -19.42
N GLU A 22 -13.02 5.53 -20.26
CA GLU A 22 -11.87 4.68 -19.86
C GLU A 22 -10.65 5.47 -19.36
N SER A 23 -10.76 6.80 -19.27
CA SER A 23 -9.61 7.68 -19.42
C SER A 23 -9.09 8.32 -18.12
N GLY A 24 -9.78 8.12 -16.98
CA GLY A 24 -9.34 8.62 -15.67
C GLY A 24 -8.01 8.03 -15.19
N LYS A 25 -7.84 6.70 -15.24
CA LYS A 25 -6.56 6.05 -14.88
C LYS A 25 -5.40 6.46 -15.79
N GLN A 26 -5.70 6.71 -17.07
CA GLN A 26 -4.68 7.18 -18.02
C GLN A 26 -4.25 8.62 -17.70
N VAL A 27 -5.17 9.49 -17.29
CA VAL A 27 -4.86 10.84 -16.78
C VAL A 27 -3.98 10.78 -15.55
N ASP A 28 -4.35 9.94 -14.59
CA ASP A 28 -3.59 9.82 -13.33
C ASP A 28 -2.18 9.33 -13.59
N MET A 29 -2.01 8.34 -14.47
CA MET A 29 -0.70 7.88 -14.91
C MET A 29 0.09 8.98 -15.62
N LEU A 30 -0.53 9.74 -16.53
CA LEU A 30 0.12 10.87 -17.21
C LEU A 30 0.57 11.96 -16.23
N LYS A 31 -0.25 12.27 -15.23
CA LYS A 31 0.09 13.18 -14.12
C LYS A 31 1.24 12.63 -13.29
N GLY A 32 1.24 11.31 -13.01
CA GLY A 32 2.33 10.58 -12.36
C GLY A 32 3.65 10.75 -13.11
N ILE A 33 3.66 10.48 -14.42
CA ILE A 33 4.84 10.65 -15.30
C ILE A 33 5.39 12.09 -15.27
N ILE A 34 4.53 13.09 -15.19
CA ILE A 34 4.98 14.50 -15.12
C ILE A 34 5.63 14.79 -13.76
N LYS A 35 5.00 14.35 -12.67
CA LYS A 35 5.52 14.53 -11.31
C LYS A 35 6.80 13.74 -11.07
N PHE A 36 6.91 12.56 -11.66
CA PHE A 36 8.02 11.61 -11.57
C PHE A 36 9.40 12.24 -11.80
N ASN A 37 9.50 13.22 -12.71
CA ASN A 37 10.76 13.93 -12.98
C ASN A 37 11.27 14.79 -11.80
N ASP A 38 10.36 15.16 -10.90
CA ASP A 38 10.66 16.06 -9.79
C ASP A 38 10.68 15.36 -8.43
N VAL A 39 10.25 14.10 -8.35
CA VAL A 39 10.30 13.30 -7.12
C VAL A 39 11.73 12.81 -6.86
N THR A 40 12.11 12.82 -5.59
CA THR A 40 13.44 12.40 -5.11
C THR A 40 13.38 11.07 -4.37
N ALA A 41 14.51 10.37 -4.29
CA ALA A 41 14.64 9.10 -3.58
C ALA A 41 14.16 9.21 -2.13
N LYS A 42 14.45 10.33 -1.44
CA LYS A 42 13.98 10.60 -0.08
C LYS A 42 12.46 10.54 0.08
N GLN A 43 11.71 10.92 -0.94
CA GLN A 43 10.25 11.01 -0.87
C GLN A 43 9.57 9.64 -1.02
N VAL A 44 10.25 8.68 -1.64
CA VAL A 44 9.68 7.37 -1.99
C VAL A 44 10.36 6.21 -1.27
N MET A 45 11.48 6.46 -0.59
CA MET A 45 12.22 5.39 0.09
C MET A 45 11.44 4.81 1.26
N THR A 46 11.59 3.50 1.46
CA THR A 46 11.33 2.89 2.76
C THR A 46 12.36 3.45 3.75
N ALA A 47 11.89 4.14 4.78
CA ALA A 47 12.76 4.76 5.78
C ALA A 47 13.57 3.71 6.54
N ARG A 48 14.79 4.04 6.97
CA ARG A 48 15.69 3.14 7.72
C ARG A 48 14.99 2.39 8.86
N THR A 49 14.08 3.05 9.57
CA THR A 49 13.34 2.46 10.71
C THR A 49 12.36 1.35 10.31
N GLU A 50 11.96 1.32 9.05
CA GLU A 50 11.02 0.35 8.47
C GLU A 50 11.72 -0.67 7.57
N VAL A 51 13.03 -0.49 7.32
CA VAL A 51 13.83 -1.44 6.55
C VAL A 51 13.93 -2.76 7.31
N TYR A 52 13.39 -3.81 6.70
CA TYR A 52 13.58 -5.17 7.16
C TYR A 52 14.88 -5.73 6.57
N ALA A 53 15.85 -6.04 7.42
CA ALA A 53 17.16 -6.55 7.02
C ALA A 53 17.61 -7.67 7.95
N VAL A 54 18.54 -8.49 7.48
CA VAL A 54 19.04 -9.68 8.19
C VAL A 54 20.52 -9.52 8.50
N ASP A 55 20.93 -9.86 9.72
CA ASP A 55 22.35 -9.88 10.09
C ASP A 55 23.02 -11.08 9.39
N LYS A 56 24.20 -10.84 8.80
CA LYS A 56 25.02 -11.86 8.14
C LYS A 56 25.34 -13.06 9.03
N GLU A 57 25.42 -12.85 10.34
CA GLU A 57 25.74 -13.90 11.32
C GLU A 57 24.50 -14.69 11.78
N GLU A 58 23.29 -14.38 11.26
CA GLU A 58 22.07 -15.12 11.58
C GLU A 58 22.13 -16.59 11.12
N ASN A 59 21.47 -17.46 11.90
CA ASN A 59 21.34 -18.86 11.56
C ASN A 59 20.42 -19.04 10.35
N TYR A 60 20.76 -19.97 9.45
CA TYR A 60 19.96 -20.28 8.28
C TYR A 60 18.47 -20.52 8.57
N ASN A 61 18.15 -21.21 9.66
CA ASN A 61 16.74 -21.48 10.03
C ASN A 61 15.96 -20.18 10.32
N ASP A 62 16.60 -19.23 11.00
CA ASP A 62 15.99 -17.96 11.37
C ASP A 62 15.82 -17.08 10.11
N VAL A 63 16.80 -17.09 9.20
CA VAL A 63 16.69 -16.43 7.89
C VAL A 63 15.51 -16.98 7.07
N ILE A 64 15.32 -18.30 7.05
CA ILE A 64 14.19 -18.92 6.36
C ILE A 64 12.85 -18.55 7.01
N GLN A 65 12.80 -18.51 8.33
CA GLN A 65 11.59 -18.09 9.04
C GLN A 65 11.24 -16.63 8.70
N VAL A 66 12.23 -15.74 8.76
CA VAL A 66 12.10 -14.33 8.36
C VAL A 66 11.53 -14.19 6.95
N ILE A 67 12.06 -14.94 5.97
CA ILE A 67 11.59 -14.87 4.58
C ILE A 67 10.14 -15.34 4.46
N ARG A 68 9.76 -16.39 5.20
CA ARG A 68 8.38 -16.91 5.18
C ARG A 68 7.38 -15.96 5.82
N GLU A 69 7.76 -15.30 6.92
CA GLU A 69 6.88 -14.39 7.64
C GLU A 69 6.74 -13.04 6.95
N SER A 70 7.83 -12.52 6.39
CA SER A 70 7.84 -11.21 5.74
C SER A 70 7.30 -11.23 4.31
N GLY A 71 7.44 -12.34 3.58
CA GLY A 71 7.06 -12.44 2.18
C GLY A 71 7.96 -11.66 1.20
N PHE A 72 9.06 -11.07 1.67
CA PHE A 72 9.94 -10.28 0.82
C PHE A 72 10.74 -11.14 -0.16
N SER A 73 10.81 -10.69 -1.42
CA SER A 73 11.60 -11.35 -2.46
C SER A 73 13.10 -11.10 -2.34
N ARG A 74 13.49 -9.98 -1.72
CA ARG A 74 14.87 -9.51 -1.58
C ARG A 74 15.06 -8.91 -0.20
N LEU A 75 16.10 -9.35 0.51
CA LEU A 75 16.43 -8.88 1.85
C LEU A 75 17.83 -8.25 1.86
N PRO A 76 17.98 -7.01 2.33
CA PRO A 76 19.28 -6.45 2.68
C PRO A 76 19.96 -7.29 3.75
N ILE A 77 21.25 -7.55 3.55
CA ILE A 77 22.09 -8.21 4.55
C ILE A 77 23.09 -7.20 5.10
N PHE A 78 23.11 -7.04 6.41
CA PHE A 78 24.01 -6.13 7.10
C PHE A 78 24.99 -6.88 7.99
N GLN A 79 26.04 -6.19 8.43
CA GLN A 79 27.00 -6.74 9.40
C GLN A 79 27.24 -5.72 10.50
N ASN A 80 27.03 -6.11 11.77
CA ASN A 80 27.07 -5.26 12.96
C ASN A 80 25.92 -4.24 13.05
N ASP A 81 25.71 -3.42 12.02
CA ASP A 81 24.64 -2.43 11.95
C ASP A 81 24.19 -2.15 10.51
N LEU A 82 23.08 -1.44 10.37
CA LEU A 82 22.48 -1.09 9.07
C LEU A 82 23.30 -0.08 8.25
N ASP A 83 24.30 0.59 8.81
CA ASP A 83 25.23 1.41 8.03
C ASP A 83 26.21 0.55 7.24
N HIS A 84 26.35 -0.73 7.60
CA HIS A 84 27.26 -1.68 6.96
C HIS A 84 26.49 -2.75 6.17
N ILE A 85 25.76 -2.33 5.14
CA ILE A 85 25.11 -3.24 4.18
C ILE A 85 26.19 -3.99 3.38
N CYS A 86 26.16 -5.32 3.47
CA CYS A 86 27.12 -6.22 2.83
C CYS A 86 26.61 -6.80 1.51
N GLY A 87 25.29 -6.82 1.30
CA GLY A 87 24.70 -7.40 0.10
C GLY A 87 23.19 -7.53 0.16
N ILE A 88 22.64 -8.26 -0.80
CA ILE A 88 21.22 -8.59 -0.89
C ILE A 88 21.08 -10.11 -1.03
N LEU A 89 20.22 -10.70 -0.22
CA LEU A 89 19.80 -12.09 -0.34
C LEU A 89 18.50 -12.17 -1.13
N TYR A 90 18.48 -13.02 -2.15
CA TYR A 90 17.29 -13.25 -2.96
C TYR A 90 16.58 -14.50 -2.43
N ALA A 91 15.32 -14.37 -2.03
CA ALA A 91 14.55 -15.48 -1.47
C ALA A 91 14.48 -16.69 -2.41
N LYS A 92 14.38 -16.43 -3.73
CA LYS A 92 14.36 -17.48 -4.76
C LYS A 92 15.64 -18.33 -4.80
N ASP A 93 16.78 -17.74 -4.43
CA ASP A 93 18.07 -18.44 -4.47
C ASP A 93 18.14 -19.49 -3.33
N LEU A 94 17.27 -19.40 -2.32
CA LEU A 94 17.14 -20.38 -1.24
C LEU A 94 16.22 -21.57 -1.57
N ILE A 95 15.44 -21.52 -2.66
CA ILE A 95 14.46 -22.58 -2.99
C ILE A 95 15.14 -23.94 -3.14
N GLY A 96 16.34 -23.96 -3.72
CA GLY A 96 17.15 -25.18 -3.88
C GLY A 96 17.74 -25.73 -2.58
N HIS A 97 17.66 -24.97 -1.48
CA HIS A 97 18.35 -25.24 -0.22
C HIS A 97 17.38 -25.40 0.98
N LEU A 98 16.07 -25.46 0.73
CA LEU A 98 15.04 -25.54 1.78
C LEU A 98 15.16 -26.76 2.71
N GLY A 99 15.84 -27.82 2.28
CA GLY A 99 16.08 -29.03 3.08
C GLY A 99 17.42 -29.04 3.81
N GLU A 100 18.24 -27.99 3.65
CA GLU A 100 19.52 -27.87 4.32
C GLU A 100 19.34 -27.57 5.81
N GLY A 101 20.30 -28.03 6.62
CA GLY A 101 20.28 -27.81 8.07
C GLY A 101 20.89 -26.47 8.49
N ALA A 102 20.91 -26.22 9.80
CA ALA A 102 21.48 -25.01 10.41
C ALA A 102 22.97 -24.74 10.08
N GLY A 103 23.71 -25.74 9.60
CA GLY A 103 25.12 -25.60 9.20
C GLY A 103 25.34 -25.14 7.76
N PHE A 104 24.28 -24.80 7.03
CA PHE A 104 24.38 -24.31 5.66
C PHE A 104 24.92 -22.89 5.61
N GLU A 105 26.00 -22.69 4.86
CA GLU A 105 26.66 -21.39 4.66
C GLU A 105 25.91 -20.55 3.61
N TRP A 106 24.69 -20.13 3.96
CA TRP A 106 23.84 -19.31 3.09
C TRP A 106 24.48 -17.98 2.68
N GLN A 107 25.50 -17.51 3.42
CA GLN A 107 26.26 -16.29 3.12
C GLN A 107 26.89 -16.31 1.72
N GLN A 108 27.14 -17.49 1.15
CA GLN A 108 27.66 -17.64 -0.22
C GLN A 108 26.65 -17.20 -1.29
N LEU A 109 25.35 -17.13 -0.95
CA LEU A 109 24.27 -16.71 -1.84
C LEU A 109 24.03 -15.19 -1.82
N ILE A 110 24.75 -14.45 -0.97
CA ILE A 110 24.63 -13.00 -0.87
C ILE A 110 25.19 -12.35 -2.14
N ARG A 111 24.37 -11.53 -2.79
CA ARG A 111 24.80 -10.73 -3.95
C ARG A 111 25.37 -9.40 -3.48
N THR A 112 26.61 -9.11 -3.88
CA THR A 112 27.37 -7.93 -3.42
C THR A 112 27.27 -6.72 -4.34
N SER A 113 26.50 -6.82 -5.43
CA SER A 113 26.22 -5.70 -6.33
C SER A 113 25.24 -4.72 -5.67
N LEU A 114 25.77 -3.85 -4.82
CA LEU A 114 25.04 -2.81 -4.14
C LEU A 114 25.06 -1.52 -4.95
N HIS A 115 23.93 -0.81 -4.97
CA HIS A 115 23.83 0.51 -5.58
C HIS A 115 23.41 1.53 -4.53
N PHE A 116 24.31 2.46 -4.22
CA PHE A 116 24.05 3.53 -3.26
C PHE A 116 23.78 4.84 -3.98
N VAL A 117 22.79 5.59 -3.50
CA VAL A 117 22.39 6.90 -4.05
C VAL A 117 22.12 7.90 -2.92
N PRO A 118 22.35 9.20 -3.13
CA PRO A 118 21.99 10.21 -2.15
C PRO A 118 20.47 10.41 -2.09
N GLU A 119 19.97 10.89 -0.95
CA GLU A 119 18.56 11.27 -0.74
C GLU A 119 17.98 12.17 -1.85
N SER A 120 18.80 13.07 -2.40
CA SER A 120 18.40 14.06 -3.41
C SER A 120 18.33 13.51 -4.84
N ARG A 121 18.76 12.27 -5.08
CA ARG A 121 18.71 11.63 -6.41
C ARG A 121 17.28 11.61 -6.93
N LYS A 122 17.07 11.98 -8.19
CA LYS A 122 15.73 11.93 -8.81
C LYS A 122 15.36 10.49 -9.17
N ILE A 123 14.09 10.13 -8.97
CA ILE A 123 13.63 8.75 -9.16
C ILE A 123 13.62 8.34 -10.65
N ASN A 124 13.52 9.29 -11.57
CA ASN A 124 13.65 9.04 -13.01
C ASN A 124 15.07 8.63 -13.43
N GLU A 125 16.09 9.25 -12.83
CA GLU A 125 17.49 8.86 -13.02
C GLU A 125 17.75 7.51 -12.33
N LEU A 126 17.19 7.31 -11.13
CA LEU A 126 17.32 6.05 -10.40
C LEU A 126 16.68 4.86 -11.14
N LEU A 127 15.52 5.07 -11.78
CA LEU A 127 14.88 4.06 -12.63
C LEU A 127 15.82 3.58 -13.73
N ASN A 128 16.45 4.53 -14.43
CA ASN A 128 17.40 4.21 -15.50
C ASN A 128 18.62 3.46 -14.94
N ASP A 129 19.17 3.89 -13.81
CA ASP A 129 20.30 3.21 -13.16
C ASP A 129 19.96 1.75 -12.82
N LEU A 130 18.78 1.50 -12.25
CA LEU A 130 18.31 0.17 -11.87
C LEU A 130 18.08 -0.71 -13.12
N GLN A 131 17.49 -0.16 -14.18
CA GLN A 131 17.27 -0.88 -15.44
C GLN A 131 18.58 -1.25 -16.14
N GLU A 132 19.50 -0.29 -16.29
CA GLU A 132 20.80 -0.51 -16.95
C GLU A 132 21.68 -1.52 -16.21
N LYS A 133 21.66 -1.48 -14.88
CA LYS A 133 22.43 -2.40 -14.02
C LYS A 133 21.71 -3.72 -13.75
N HIS A 134 20.48 -3.89 -14.24
CA HIS A 134 19.59 -5.02 -13.94
C HIS A 134 19.43 -5.27 -12.43
N LEU A 135 19.28 -4.19 -11.67
CA LEU A 135 19.02 -4.18 -10.24
C LEU A 135 17.56 -3.82 -9.96
N HIS A 136 17.07 -4.22 -8.79
CA HIS A 136 15.69 -3.94 -8.34
C HIS A 136 15.64 -3.13 -7.05
N MET A 137 16.80 -2.78 -6.49
CA MET A 137 16.90 -2.12 -5.20
C MET A 137 18.14 -1.23 -5.20
N ALA A 138 17.99 -0.05 -4.60
CA ALA A 138 19.08 0.85 -4.28
C ALA A 138 18.99 1.27 -2.81
N PHE A 139 20.13 1.57 -2.22
CA PHE A 139 20.27 2.02 -0.84
C PHE A 139 20.46 3.53 -0.83
N VAL A 140 19.62 4.22 -0.05
CA VAL A 140 19.66 5.67 0.07
C VAL A 140 20.53 6.04 1.25
N VAL A 141 21.50 6.93 1.04
CA VAL A 141 22.45 7.37 2.06
C VAL A 141 22.36 8.86 2.31
N ASP A 142 22.66 9.24 3.55
CA ASP A 142 22.81 10.64 3.97
C ASP A 142 24.19 11.20 3.58
N GLU A 143 24.44 12.46 3.94
CA GLU A 143 25.71 13.15 3.65
C GLU A 143 26.91 12.59 4.41
N TYR A 144 26.67 11.79 5.46
CA TYR A 144 27.69 11.13 6.27
C TYR A 144 27.94 9.69 5.82
N GLY A 145 27.20 9.19 4.83
CA GLY A 145 27.27 7.83 4.32
C GLY A 145 26.45 6.82 5.12
N GLY A 146 25.63 7.29 6.06
CA GLY A 146 24.73 6.44 6.83
C GLY A 146 23.51 6.05 6.01
N LEU A 147 22.98 4.84 6.26
CA LEU A 147 21.79 4.35 5.57
C LEU A 147 20.56 5.16 6.01
N SER A 148 19.95 5.89 5.07
CA SER A 148 18.70 6.63 5.27
C SER A 148 17.47 5.77 4.96
N GLY A 149 17.61 4.81 4.06
CA GLY A 149 16.52 3.93 3.63
C GLY A 149 16.91 3.11 2.40
N LEU A 150 15.91 2.50 1.77
CA LEU A 150 16.07 1.84 0.47
C LEU A 150 14.92 2.19 -0.46
N VAL A 151 15.17 2.09 -1.76
CA VAL A 151 14.16 2.27 -2.81
C VAL A 151 14.18 1.04 -3.69
N THR A 152 13.01 0.51 -4.00
CA THR A 152 12.83 -0.60 -4.93
C THR A 152 12.34 -0.11 -6.30
N LEU A 153 12.46 -0.97 -7.31
CA LEU A 153 11.90 -0.67 -8.63
C LEU A 153 10.37 -0.53 -8.55
N GLU A 154 9.76 -1.32 -7.68
CA GLU A 154 8.33 -1.34 -7.39
C GLU A 154 7.86 0.03 -6.85
N ASP A 155 8.55 0.60 -5.85
CA ASP A 155 8.25 1.94 -5.30
C ASP A 155 8.33 3.05 -6.37
N ILE A 156 9.33 2.97 -7.25
CA ILE A 156 9.54 3.94 -8.33
C ILE A 156 8.41 3.84 -9.37
N MET A 157 7.94 2.62 -9.66
CA MET A 157 6.84 2.39 -10.60
C MET A 157 5.51 2.85 -10.03
N GLU A 158 5.30 2.71 -8.72
CA GLU A 158 4.10 3.17 -8.02
C GLU A 158 3.90 4.69 -8.17
N GLU A 159 4.97 5.49 -8.19
CA GLU A 159 4.86 6.95 -8.42
C GLU A 159 4.32 7.31 -9.82
N ILE A 160 4.50 6.42 -10.80
CA ILE A 160 4.00 6.61 -12.16
C ILE A 160 2.58 6.07 -12.28
N VAL A 161 2.36 4.86 -11.79
CA VAL A 161 1.11 4.13 -12.03
C VAL A 161 0.04 4.45 -10.99
N GLY A 162 0.45 4.95 -9.82
CA GLY A 162 -0.34 4.98 -8.59
C GLY A 162 -0.42 3.60 -7.94
N GLU A 163 -1.14 3.48 -6.82
CA GLU A 163 -1.49 2.18 -6.25
C GLU A 163 -2.18 1.32 -7.33
N ILE A 164 -1.44 0.33 -7.84
CA ILE A 164 -2.04 -0.71 -8.67
C ILE A 164 -2.79 -1.58 -7.71
N LYS A 165 -4.09 -1.33 -7.56
CA LYS A 165 -5.00 -2.28 -6.92
C LYS A 165 -4.87 -3.63 -7.63
N ASP A 166 -4.13 -4.54 -7.03
CA ASP A 166 -4.03 -5.92 -7.48
C ASP A 166 -5.41 -6.58 -7.32
N GLU A 167 -5.67 -7.67 -8.04
CA GLU A 167 -6.92 -8.45 -7.92
C GLU A 167 -7.10 -9.03 -6.50
N PHE A 168 -6.08 -8.92 -5.65
CA PHE A 168 -6.01 -9.37 -4.26
C PHE A 168 -6.01 -8.25 -3.22
N ASP A 169 -6.00 -6.96 -3.62
CA ASP A 169 -5.88 -5.81 -2.71
C ASP A 169 -7.16 -5.46 -1.94
N ASP A 170 -8.30 -6.10 -2.23
CA ASP A 170 -9.53 -5.88 -1.48
C ASP A 170 -9.52 -6.51 -0.05
N GLN A 171 -8.42 -7.15 0.38
CA GLN A 171 -8.39 -7.92 1.64
C GLN A 171 -7.71 -7.25 2.85
N HIS A 172 -6.95 -6.15 2.73
CA HIS A 172 -6.07 -5.73 3.83
C HIS A 172 -6.32 -4.38 4.53
N GLU A 173 -7.31 -3.57 4.18
CA GLU A 173 -7.57 -2.30 4.92
C GLU A 173 -9.00 -2.05 5.42
N LEU A 174 -9.85 -3.08 5.48
CA LEU A 174 -11.17 -2.92 6.11
C LEU A 174 -11.18 -3.55 7.50
N ASN A 175 -11.26 -2.70 8.52
CA ASN A 175 -11.52 -3.10 9.89
C ASN A 175 -12.98 -3.59 10.02
N PHE A 176 -13.24 -4.83 9.61
CA PHE A 176 -14.51 -5.52 9.82
C PHE A 176 -14.29 -6.89 10.47
N THR A 177 -15.29 -7.39 11.19
CA THR A 177 -15.29 -8.74 11.74
C THR A 177 -16.46 -9.52 11.15
N LYS A 178 -16.17 -10.59 10.43
CA LYS A 178 -17.20 -11.54 9.98
C LYS A 178 -17.64 -12.40 11.17
N LEU A 179 -18.90 -12.31 11.56
CA LEU A 179 -19.46 -13.08 12.68
C LEU A 179 -19.94 -14.45 12.21
N ASP A 180 -20.57 -14.51 11.03
CA ASP A 180 -20.97 -15.75 10.35
C ASP A 180 -21.21 -15.51 8.85
N LEU A 181 -21.91 -16.42 8.16
CA LEU A 181 -22.19 -16.33 6.72
C LEU A 181 -22.99 -15.08 6.31
N HIS A 182 -23.84 -14.57 7.19
CA HIS A 182 -24.77 -13.47 6.89
C HIS A 182 -24.56 -12.24 7.77
N ASN A 183 -23.69 -12.33 8.78
CA ASN A 183 -23.55 -11.31 9.81
C ASN A 183 -22.12 -10.76 9.85
N TYR A 184 -22.01 -9.44 9.76
CA TYR A 184 -20.74 -8.71 9.68
C TYR A 184 -20.77 -7.54 10.68
N LEU A 185 -19.63 -7.22 11.28
CA LEU A 185 -19.46 -6.10 12.20
C LEU A 185 -18.48 -5.09 11.60
N PHE A 186 -18.91 -3.85 11.44
CA PHE A 186 -18.12 -2.75 10.89
C PHE A 186 -17.95 -1.62 11.91
N ASP A 187 -16.88 -0.82 11.76
CA ASP A 187 -16.78 0.49 12.39
C ASP A 187 -17.81 1.44 11.75
N GLY A 188 -18.43 2.32 12.55
CA GLY A 188 -19.36 3.32 12.03
C GLY A 188 -18.75 4.23 10.95
N LYS A 189 -17.43 4.43 10.97
CA LYS A 189 -16.72 5.26 9.98
C LYS A 189 -16.47 4.57 8.64
N THR A 190 -16.71 3.26 8.54
CA THR A 190 -16.51 2.51 7.28
C THR A 190 -17.31 3.14 6.16
N LEU A 191 -16.72 3.27 4.96
CA LEU A 191 -17.41 3.84 3.80
C LEU A 191 -18.50 2.88 3.30
N ILE A 192 -19.60 3.43 2.79
CA ILE A 192 -20.72 2.63 2.26
C ILE A 192 -20.23 1.73 1.12
N ASN A 193 -19.41 2.28 0.22
CA ASN A 193 -18.87 1.54 -0.92
C ASN A 193 -17.99 0.36 -0.48
N ASP A 194 -17.21 0.54 0.58
CA ASP A 194 -16.32 -0.50 1.11
C ASP A 194 -17.12 -1.62 1.80
N MET A 195 -18.16 -1.25 2.55
CA MET A 195 -19.12 -2.22 3.08
C MET A 195 -19.78 -3.02 1.95
N CYS A 196 -20.22 -2.37 0.88
CA CYS A 196 -20.82 -3.06 -0.27
C CYS A 196 -19.87 -4.10 -0.88
N ARG A 197 -18.58 -3.75 -1.05
CA ARG A 197 -17.55 -4.69 -1.53
C ARG A 197 -17.41 -5.90 -0.60
N VAL A 198 -17.30 -5.69 0.71
CA VAL A 198 -17.16 -6.77 1.70
C VAL A 198 -18.38 -7.69 1.72
N LEU A 199 -19.57 -7.14 1.54
CA LEU A 199 -20.82 -7.89 1.52
C LEU A 199 -21.10 -8.54 0.16
N GLY A 200 -20.34 -8.20 -0.89
CA GLY A 200 -20.58 -8.68 -2.26
C GLY A 200 -21.90 -8.18 -2.85
N ILE A 201 -22.34 -6.98 -2.45
CA ILE A 201 -23.59 -6.35 -2.91
C ILE A 201 -23.29 -5.14 -3.81
N ASP A 202 -24.29 -4.72 -4.59
CA ASP A 202 -24.16 -3.60 -5.53
C ASP A 202 -23.77 -2.30 -4.79
N ILE A 203 -22.76 -1.58 -5.29
CA ILE A 203 -22.30 -0.32 -4.73
C ILE A 203 -23.33 0.81 -4.88
N TYR A 204 -24.26 0.69 -5.84
CA TYR A 204 -25.33 1.66 -6.07
C TYR A 204 -26.60 1.38 -5.26
N LEU A 205 -26.64 0.27 -4.48
CA LEU A 205 -27.80 -0.16 -3.69
C LEU A 205 -28.35 0.91 -2.74
N PHE A 206 -27.48 1.81 -2.27
CA PHE A 206 -27.82 2.84 -1.30
C PHE A 206 -27.90 4.25 -1.89
N GLU A 207 -27.74 4.43 -3.21
CA GLU A 207 -27.58 5.75 -3.82
C GLU A 207 -28.81 6.67 -3.61
N ASP A 208 -30.01 6.10 -3.70
CA ASP A 208 -31.28 6.82 -3.49
C ASP A 208 -31.55 7.19 -2.02
N VAL A 209 -30.87 6.53 -1.08
CA VAL A 209 -31.16 6.61 0.38
C VAL A 209 -29.98 7.12 1.19
N ARG A 210 -28.80 7.28 0.60
CA ARG A 210 -27.59 7.75 1.30
C ARG A 210 -27.51 9.26 1.46
N GLY A 211 -28.24 10.04 0.66
CA GLY A 211 -28.12 11.51 0.68
C GLY A 211 -26.67 11.95 0.49
N ASN A 212 -26.15 12.75 1.41
CA ASN A 212 -24.74 13.19 1.42
C ASN A 212 -23.82 12.30 2.26
N ALA A 213 -24.28 11.12 2.69
CA ALA A 213 -23.49 10.23 3.54
C ALA A 213 -22.45 9.44 2.74
N ASP A 214 -21.23 9.40 3.28
CA ASP A 214 -20.14 8.58 2.78
C ASP A 214 -19.91 7.31 3.61
N SER A 215 -20.27 7.32 4.90
CA SER A 215 -20.06 6.22 5.84
C SER A 215 -21.33 5.50 6.26
N ILE A 216 -21.21 4.27 6.79
CA ILE A 216 -22.33 3.51 7.33
C ILE A 216 -23.05 4.31 8.43
N ALA A 217 -22.31 4.93 9.35
CA ALA A 217 -22.92 5.78 10.38
C ALA A 217 -23.66 6.98 9.77
N GLY A 218 -23.10 7.61 8.73
CA GLY A 218 -23.76 8.68 7.98
C GLY A 218 -25.07 8.20 7.36
N LEU A 219 -25.07 7.03 6.70
CA LEU A 219 -26.25 6.43 6.10
C LEU A 219 -27.37 6.22 7.14
N LEU A 220 -27.03 5.69 8.31
CA LEU A 220 -27.99 5.49 9.40
C LEU A 220 -28.53 6.82 9.92
N LEU A 221 -27.68 7.85 10.07
CA LEU A 221 -28.10 9.17 10.55
C LEU A 221 -28.98 9.91 9.54
N GLU A 222 -28.69 9.84 8.25
CA GLU A 222 -29.52 10.41 7.18
C GLU A 222 -30.92 9.76 7.16
N ASN A 223 -31.00 8.44 7.36
CA ASN A 223 -32.27 7.72 7.35
C ASN A 223 -33.07 7.87 8.64
N LEU A 224 -32.41 8.06 9.80
CA LEU A 224 -33.08 8.23 11.09
C LEU A 224 -33.37 9.68 11.46
N GLY A 225 -32.57 10.63 10.98
CA GLY A 225 -32.63 12.04 11.37
C GLY A 225 -32.17 12.35 12.80
N GLU A 226 -31.86 11.32 13.61
CA GLU A 226 -31.38 11.45 14.98
C GLU A 226 -30.39 10.36 15.36
N MET A 227 -29.71 10.55 16.51
CA MET A 227 -28.72 9.60 17.02
C MET A 227 -29.40 8.29 17.48
N PRO A 228 -29.09 7.12 16.90
CA PRO A 228 -29.71 5.87 17.31
C PRO A 228 -29.26 5.42 18.70
N LYS A 229 -30.12 4.63 19.35
CA LYS A 229 -29.77 3.94 20.59
C LYS A 229 -29.03 2.64 20.30
N LYS A 230 -28.27 2.17 21.29
CA LYS A 230 -27.71 0.81 21.27
C LYS A 230 -28.83 -0.21 21.05
N ASP A 231 -28.54 -1.23 20.25
CA ASP A 231 -29.42 -2.32 19.82
C ASP A 231 -30.59 -1.90 18.92
N GLN A 232 -30.66 -0.64 18.49
CA GLN A 232 -31.63 -0.21 17.49
C GLN A 232 -31.31 -0.82 16.12
N GLU A 233 -32.35 -1.30 15.45
CA GLU A 233 -32.28 -1.99 14.16
C GLU A 233 -33.01 -1.18 13.08
N ILE A 234 -32.43 -1.15 11.88
CA ILE A 234 -32.90 -0.33 10.75
C ILE A 234 -32.68 -1.15 9.48
N GLN A 235 -33.69 -1.21 8.61
CA GLN A 235 -33.60 -1.90 7.33
C GLN A 235 -33.44 -0.90 6.19
N ILE A 236 -32.37 -1.03 5.41
CA ILE A 236 -32.05 -0.14 4.29
C ILE A 236 -31.51 -1.01 3.15
N GLY A 237 -32.03 -0.85 1.93
CA GLY A 237 -31.52 -1.57 0.76
C GLY A 237 -31.55 -3.11 0.90
N GLY A 238 -32.49 -3.65 1.68
CA GLY A 238 -32.55 -5.10 1.94
C GLY A 238 -31.58 -5.63 3.02
N CYS A 239 -30.66 -4.80 3.51
CA CYS A 239 -29.76 -5.13 4.62
C CYS A 239 -30.35 -4.67 5.97
N LEU A 240 -30.11 -5.44 7.03
CA LEU A 240 -30.47 -5.07 8.41
C LEU A 240 -29.25 -4.54 9.17
N PHE A 241 -29.32 -3.28 9.58
CA PHE A 241 -28.29 -2.60 10.34
C PHE A 241 -28.68 -2.55 11.81
N LYS A 242 -27.83 -3.06 12.70
CA LYS A 242 -28.00 -3.01 14.15
C LYS A 242 -26.88 -2.21 14.79
N VAL A 243 -27.21 -1.21 15.59
CA VAL A 243 -26.23 -0.41 16.32
C VAL A 243 -25.71 -1.20 17.52
N VAL A 244 -24.44 -1.63 17.47
CA VAL A 244 -23.82 -2.45 18.53
C VAL A 244 -23.18 -1.57 19.60
N ALA A 245 -22.53 -0.49 19.19
CA ALA A 245 -21.88 0.46 20.09
C ALA A 245 -22.12 1.89 19.59
N VAL A 246 -22.54 2.76 20.51
CA VAL A 246 -22.81 4.17 20.25
C VAL A 246 -22.36 5.01 21.42
N SER A 247 -21.67 6.11 21.13
CA SER A 247 -21.27 7.12 22.11
C SER A 247 -22.18 8.35 22.00
N LYS A 248 -21.97 9.36 22.85
CA LYS A 248 -22.72 10.63 22.76
C LYS A 248 -22.50 11.39 21.45
N LYS A 249 -21.45 11.08 20.68
CA LYS A 249 -21.03 11.87 19.50
C LYS A 249 -20.98 11.06 18.20
N ARG A 250 -20.90 9.74 18.26
CA ARG A 250 -20.72 8.88 17.08
C ARG A 250 -21.25 7.46 17.30
N ILE A 251 -21.69 6.84 16.21
CA ILE A 251 -21.95 5.41 16.13
C ILE A 251 -20.60 4.73 15.95
N GLU A 252 -20.24 3.81 16.84
CA GLU A 252 -18.90 3.22 16.88
C GLU A 252 -18.85 1.87 16.17
N GLN A 253 -19.86 1.02 16.39
CA GLN A 253 -19.93 -0.28 15.75
C GLN A 253 -21.34 -0.60 15.26
N ILE A 254 -21.42 -1.15 14.06
CA ILE A 254 -22.66 -1.48 13.38
C ILE A 254 -22.56 -2.92 12.89
N LYS A 255 -23.52 -3.74 13.30
CA LYS A 255 -23.69 -5.08 12.75
C LYS A 255 -24.59 -4.99 11.53
N VAL A 256 -24.16 -5.55 10.41
CA VAL A 256 -24.93 -5.63 9.16
C VAL A 256 -25.28 -7.09 8.91
N THR A 257 -26.55 -7.34 8.60
CA THR A 257 -27.08 -8.66 8.25
C THR A 257 -27.62 -8.64 6.83
N ILE A 258 -27.18 -9.57 5.99
CA ILE A 258 -27.60 -9.77 4.60
C ILE A 258 -28.53 -10.97 4.42
#